data_AF-A0A2M9M7L0-F1
#
_entry.id   AF-A0A2M9M7L0-F1
#
_cell.length_a   1.000
_cell.length_b   1.000
_cell.length_c   1.000
_cell.angle_alpha   90.00
_cell.angle_beta   90.00
_cell.angle_gamma   90.00
#
_symmetry.space_group_name_H-M   'P 1'
#
loop_
_entity.id
_entity.type
_entity.pdbx_description
1 polymer ?
#
loop_
_entity_poly.entity_id
_entity_poly.type
_entity_poly.pdbx_seq_one_letter_code
_entity_poly.pdbx_strand_id
1 'polypeptide(L)'
;MDETSKARDELDRLGRSLRKQLVTLITDLTIRVHLRRLSLDEPKVADRREPLRYHYSTVYQGNRPATTTAAETASRAAFLLRAAGWDVTTSQEDDDGIHWTVLVAHRDGNGIRIMTSDDTPAVAFRAQTPALALCPPQPVQQSEPVRTPETITPGYVLCYECDGLGWCPGCGGRGWVLGQPHRRSRCRECRTTKVCAICRGEGQLHASGLSAYQLGYYPGLDRH
;
A
#
# COMPACT_ATOMS: atom_id res chain seq x y z
N MET A 1 -12.35 7.22 -15.30
CA MET A 1 -12.54 7.85 -13.97
C MET A 1 -13.61 7.17 -13.13
N ASP A 2 -14.57 6.45 -13.71
CA ASP A 2 -15.69 5.80 -13.01
C ASP A 2 -15.28 4.60 -12.11
N GLU A 3 -14.36 3.73 -12.56
CA GLU A 3 -13.96 2.54 -11.79
C GLU A 3 -13.17 2.85 -10.51
N THR A 4 -12.27 3.85 -10.54
CA THR A 4 -11.52 4.30 -9.36
C THR A 4 -12.44 4.90 -8.30
N SER A 5 -13.47 5.65 -8.72
CA SER A 5 -14.50 6.15 -7.81
C SER A 5 -15.26 4.99 -7.18
N LYS A 6 -15.75 4.04 -7.99
CA LYS A 6 -16.49 2.87 -7.49
C LYS A 6 -15.69 2.02 -6.50
N ALA A 7 -14.41 1.73 -6.80
CA ALA A 7 -13.55 0.96 -5.91
C ALA A 7 -13.29 1.69 -4.58
N ARG A 8 -13.15 3.02 -4.63
CA ARG A 8 -13.01 3.86 -3.44
C ARG A 8 -14.30 3.90 -2.62
N ASP A 9 -15.43 4.11 -3.28
CA ASP A 9 -16.76 4.18 -2.65
C ASP A 9 -17.09 2.86 -1.94
N GLU A 10 -16.74 1.74 -2.57
CA GLU A 10 -16.90 0.40 -1.98
C GLU A 10 -15.99 0.21 -0.75
N LEU A 11 -14.72 0.61 -0.84
CA LEU A 11 -13.81 0.55 0.31
C LEU A 11 -14.30 1.40 1.48
N ASP A 12 -14.82 2.60 1.18
CA ASP A 12 -15.37 3.52 2.18
C ASP A 12 -16.69 2.99 2.78
N ARG A 13 -17.53 2.33 1.99
CA ARG A 13 -18.74 1.62 2.45
C ARG A 13 -18.37 0.50 3.42
N LEU A 14 -17.38 -0.33 3.07
CA LEU A 14 -16.87 -1.41 3.93
C LEU A 14 -16.26 -0.84 5.22
N GLY A 15 -15.45 0.22 5.13
CA GLY A 15 -14.86 0.90 6.29
C GLY A 15 -15.91 1.44 7.27
N ARG A 16 -16.98 2.08 6.77
CA ARG A 16 -18.11 2.55 7.60
C ARG A 16 -18.86 1.39 8.27
N SER A 17 -19.12 0.31 7.53
CA SER A 17 -19.77 -0.89 8.06
C SER A 17 -18.94 -1.52 9.18
N LEU A 18 -17.63 -1.68 8.96
CA LEU A 18 -16.68 -2.22 9.93
C LEU A 18 -16.61 -1.35 11.19
N ARG A 19 -16.54 -0.03 11.04
CA ARG A 19 -16.56 0.92 12.16
C ARG A 19 -17.83 0.76 13.01
N LYS A 20 -19.00 0.65 12.36
CA LYS A 20 -20.28 0.45 13.07
C LYS A 20 -20.26 -0.82 13.91
N GLN A 21 -19.78 -1.93 13.36
CA GLN A 21 -19.67 -3.20 14.09
C GLN A 21 -18.70 -3.09 15.27
N LEU A 22 -17.55 -2.43 15.09
CA LEU A 22 -16.57 -2.24 16.17
C LEU A 22 -17.09 -1.39 17.30
N VAL A 23 -17.84 -0.32 16.99
CA VAL A 23 -18.46 0.52 18.03
C VAL A 23 -19.41 -0.33 18.89
N THR A 24 -20.26 -1.16 18.28
CA THR A 24 -21.14 -2.08 19.03
C THR A 24 -20.35 -3.01 19.94
N LEU A 25 -19.31 -3.67 19.41
CA LEU A 25 -18.50 -4.62 20.17
C LEU A 25 -17.75 -3.94 21.33
N ILE A 26 -17.11 -2.81 21.07
CA ILE A 26 -16.35 -2.07 22.08
C ILE A 26 -17.29 -1.58 23.19
N THR A 27 -18.45 -1.03 22.84
CA THR A 27 -19.41 -0.52 23.81
C THR A 27 -20.01 -1.62 24.68
N ASP A 28 -20.27 -2.81 24.13
CA ASP A 28 -20.88 -3.92 24.88
C ASP A 28 -19.87 -4.71 25.70
N LEU A 29 -18.62 -4.85 25.22
CA LEU A 29 -17.62 -5.72 25.83
C LEU A 29 -16.63 -5.00 26.74
N THR A 30 -16.58 -3.67 26.72
CA THR A 30 -15.58 -2.91 27.49
C THR A 30 -16.17 -1.79 28.34
N ILE A 31 -15.47 -1.47 29.42
CA ILE A 31 -15.79 -0.36 30.33
C ILE A 31 -14.94 0.87 30.02
N ARG A 32 -15.43 2.05 30.43
CA ARG A 32 -14.74 3.36 30.27
C ARG A 32 -14.30 3.61 28.81
N VAL A 33 -15.25 3.43 27.90
CA VAL A 33 -15.03 3.47 26.46
C VAL A 33 -14.60 4.86 26.00
N HIS A 34 -13.51 4.93 25.23
CA HIS A 34 -13.04 6.14 24.58
C HIS A 34 -13.04 5.99 23.05
N LEU A 35 -14.23 6.02 22.43
CA LEU A 35 -14.41 5.82 20.98
C LEU A 35 -13.63 6.80 20.10
N ARG A 36 -13.19 7.94 20.64
CA ARG A 36 -12.29 8.88 19.94
C ARG A 36 -10.94 8.24 19.55
N ARG A 37 -10.53 7.16 20.24
CA ARG A 37 -9.31 6.39 19.91
C ARG A 37 -9.51 5.37 18.79
N LEU A 38 -10.76 5.10 18.40
CA LEU A 38 -11.07 4.25 17.26
C LEU A 38 -10.96 5.11 15.98
N SER A 39 -9.84 5.00 15.28
CA SER A 39 -9.59 5.70 14.00
C SER A 39 -9.63 4.70 12.84
N LEU A 40 -10.47 5.00 11.86
CA LEU A 40 -10.60 4.30 10.58
C LEU A 40 -10.72 5.39 9.51
N ASP A 41 -9.82 6.36 9.57
CA ASP A 41 -10.04 7.65 8.90
C ASP A 41 -9.51 7.63 7.47
N GLU A 42 -8.42 6.92 7.22
CA GLU A 42 -7.84 6.76 5.90
C GLU A 42 -7.40 5.31 5.64
N PRO A 43 -7.60 4.79 4.41
CA PRO A 43 -7.15 3.45 4.07
C PRO A 43 -5.64 3.45 3.85
N LYS A 44 -4.99 2.45 4.42
CA LYS A 44 -3.54 2.24 4.36
C LYS A 44 -3.20 1.32 3.21
N VAL A 45 -1.96 1.42 2.71
CA VAL A 45 -1.43 0.50 1.69
C VAL A 45 -1.27 -0.89 2.31
N ALA A 46 -2.11 -1.83 1.89
CA ALA A 46 -2.09 -3.23 2.33
C ALA A 46 -1.07 -4.05 1.52
N ASP A 47 -0.96 -3.77 0.22
CA ASP A 47 -0.06 -4.46 -0.69
C ASP A 47 0.62 -3.46 -1.63
N ARG A 48 1.96 -3.56 -1.69
CA ARG A 48 2.81 -2.71 -2.54
C ARG A 48 3.01 -3.30 -3.94
N ARG A 49 2.43 -4.46 -4.24
CA ARG A 49 2.33 -5.00 -5.60
C ARG A 49 1.45 -4.11 -6.45
N GLU A 50 1.68 -4.14 -7.76
CA GLU A 50 0.86 -3.35 -8.69
C GLU A 50 -0.37 -4.12 -9.17
N PRO A 51 -1.55 -3.46 -9.22
CA PRO A 51 -1.83 -2.12 -8.69
C PRO A 51 -1.83 -2.10 -7.16
N LEU A 52 -1.43 -0.98 -6.56
CA LEU A 52 -1.40 -0.81 -5.10
C LEU A 52 -2.78 -1.15 -4.52
N ARG A 53 -2.79 -1.95 -3.46
CA ARG A 53 -4.03 -2.31 -2.76
C ARG A 53 -4.12 -1.61 -1.43
N TYR A 54 -5.31 -1.15 -1.11
CA TYR A 54 -5.61 -0.36 0.06
C TYR A 54 -6.66 -1.06 0.93
N HIS A 55 -6.53 -0.92 2.23
CA HIS A 55 -7.54 -1.39 3.19
C HIS A 55 -7.66 -0.42 4.35
N TYR A 56 -8.81 -0.41 5.01
CA TYR A 56 -8.90 0.17 6.34
C TYR A 56 -8.43 -0.86 7.36
N SER A 57 -7.63 -0.44 8.34
CA SER A 57 -7.24 -1.28 9.45
C SER A 57 -7.06 -0.48 10.74
N THR A 58 -7.49 -1.07 11.85
CA THR A 58 -7.43 -0.45 13.18
C THR A 58 -7.13 -1.48 14.25
N VAL A 59 -6.51 -1.00 15.33
CA VAL A 59 -6.35 -1.72 16.60
C VAL A 59 -6.95 -0.86 17.70
N TYR A 60 -7.74 -1.47 18.57
CA TYR A 60 -8.31 -0.81 19.74
C TYR A 60 -8.15 -1.74 20.94
N GLN A 61 -7.84 -1.17 22.11
CA GLN A 61 -7.76 -1.91 23.36
C GLN A 61 -8.63 -1.22 24.40
N GLY A 62 -9.51 -2.01 25.02
CA GLY A 62 -10.29 -1.61 26.18
C GLY A 62 -10.15 -2.63 27.30
N ASN A 63 -10.87 -2.42 28.40
CA ASN A 63 -10.88 -3.36 29.53
C ASN A 63 -12.28 -3.97 29.66
N ARG A 64 -12.37 -5.29 29.87
CA ARG A 64 -13.61 -5.96 30.25
C ARG A 64 -14.04 -5.57 31.68
N PRO A 65 -15.33 -5.68 32.03
CA PRO A 65 -15.77 -5.59 33.42
C PRO A 65 -15.06 -6.64 34.30
N ALA A 66 -14.70 -6.28 35.53
CA ALA A 66 -14.03 -7.19 36.47
C ALA A 66 -14.88 -8.41 36.86
N THR A 67 -16.19 -8.32 36.68
CA THR A 67 -17.17 -9.38 36.98
C THR A 67 -17.32 -10.41 35.85
N THR A 68 -16.65 -10.22 34.71
CA THR A 68 -16.85 -11.05 33.52
C THR A 68 -15.54 -11.73 33.15
N THR A 69 -15.55 -13.05 32.99
CA THR A 69 -14.39 -13.84 32.56
C THR A 69 -14.02 -13.60 31.09
N ALA A 70 -12.81 -14.01 30.69
CA ALA A 70 -12.38 -13.96 29.31
C ALA A 70 -13.28 -14.82 28.41
N ALA A 71 -13.65 -16.02 28.88
CA ALA A 71 -14.54 -16.94 28.18
C ALA A 71 -15.97 -16.38 28.00
N GLU A 72 -16.52 -15.70 29.02
CA GLU A 72 -17.82 -15.03 28.90
C GLU A 72 -17.75 -13.84 27.93
N THR A 73 -16.68 -13.05 28.00
CA THR A 73 -16.44 -11.93 27.06
C THR A 73 -16.36 -12.45 25.61
N ALA A 74 -15.63 -13.55 25.40
CA ALA A 74 -15.54 -14.23 24.11
C ALA A 74 -16.90 -14.75 23.64
N SER A 75 -17.66 -15.42 24.50
CA SER A 75 -18.98 -15.96 24.18
C SER A 75 -19.96 -14.84 23.80
N ARG A 76 -19.93 -13.73 24.53
CA ARG A 76 -20.74 -12.53 24.23
C ARG A 76 -20.34 -11.91 22.89
N ALA A 77 -19.04 -11.78 22.62
CA ALA A 77 -18.53 -11.29 21.35
C ALA A 77 -19.00 -12.17 20.17
N ALA A 78 -18.87 -13.50 20.31
CA ALA A 78 -19.31 -14.45 19.30
C ALA A 78 -20.82 -14.35 19.04
N PHE A 79 -21.62 -14.21 20.09
CA PHE A 79 -23.07 -14.02 19.98
C PHE A 79 -23.41 -12.76 19.17
N LEU A 80 -22.82 -11.61 19.51
CA LEU A 80 -23.06 -10.35 18.80
C LEU A 80 -22.65 -10.41 17.33
N LEU A 81 -21.52 -11.06 17.04
CA LEU A 81 -21.00 -11.23 15.68
C LEU A 81 -21.90 -12.17 14.85
N ARG A 82 -22.27 -13.33 15.40
CA ARG A 82 -23.18 -14.27 14.71
C ARG A 82 -24.57 -13.67 14.48
N ALA A 83 -25.10 -12.93 15.46
CA ALA A 83 -26.37 -12.21 15.29
C ALA A 83 -26.29 -11.15 14.18
N ALA A 84 -25.12 -10.58 13.95
CA ALA A 84 -24.83 -9.69 12.83
C ALA A 84 -24.40 -10.44 11.55
N GLY A 85 -24.58 -11.76 11.46
CA GLY A 85 -24.30 -12.56 10.26
C GLY A 85 -22.81 -12.73 9.94
N TRP A 86 -21.92 -12.62 10.94
CA TRP A 86 -20.51 -12.95 10.77
C TRP A 86 -20.28 -14.45 10.96
N ASP A 87 -19.38 -15.00 10.17
CA ASP A 87 -18.80 -16.31 10.45
C ASP A 87 -17.75 -16.16 11.56
N VAL A 88 -17.76 -17.03 12.57
CA VAL A 88 -16.97 -16.85 13.80
C VAL A 88 -16.33 -18.16 14.23
N THR A 89 -14.99 -18.14 14.29
CA THR A 89 -14.16 -19.19 14.85
C THR A 89 -13.56 -18.73 16.17
N THR A 90 -13.45 -19.65 17.13
CA THR A 90 -12.82 -19.40 18.44
C THR A 90 -11.69 -20.39 18.62
N SER A 91 -10.53 -19.88 19.07
CA SER A 91 -9.35 -20.67 19.39
C SER A 91 -8.71 -20.16 20.68
N GLN A 92 -7.83 -20.99 21.25
CA GLN A 92 -6.93 -20.58 22.33
C GLN A 92 -5.53 -20.41 21.73
N GLU A 93 -4.83 -19.36 22.14
CA GLU A 93 -3.44 -19.10 21.77
C GLU A 93 -2.62 -18.81 23.03
N ASP A 94 -1.41 -19.36 23.10
CA ASP A 94 -0.42 -19.03 24.13
C ASP A 94 0.57 -18.02 23.54
N ASP A 95 0.72 -16.88 24.21
CA ASP A 95 1.69 -15.84 23.87
C ASP A 95 2.44 -15.44 25.14
N ASP A 96 3.72 -15.79 25.23
CA ASP A 96 4.58 -15.58 26.40
C ASP A 96 3.95 -16.07 27.73
N GLY A 97 3.25 -17.21 27.72
CA GLY A 97 2.60 -17.81 28.88
C GLY A 97 1.23 -17.21 29.23
N ILE A 98 0.77 -16.20 28.47
CA ILE A 98 -0.59 -15.65 28.59
C ILE A 98 -1.53 -16.45 27.69
N HIS A 99 -2.58 -16.99 28.29
CA HIS A 99 -3.58 -17.76 27.55
C HIS A 99 -4.65 -16.82 27.00
N TRP A 100 -4.60 -16.59 25.70
CA TRP A 100 -5.56 -15.77 24.97
C TRP A 100 -6.68 -16.62 24.40
N THR A 101 -7.91 -16.30 24.77
CA THR A 101 -9.07 -16.66 23.98
C THR A 101 -9.16 -15.71 22.79
N VAL A 102 -9.02 -16.27 21.59
CA VAL A 102 -9.01 -15.54 20.33
C VAL A 102 -10.27 -15.85 19.54
N LEU A 103 -10.98 -14.81 19.12
CA LEU A 103 -12.06 -14.91 18.15
C LEU A 103 -11.60 -14.30 16.84
N VAL A 104 -11.85 -15.03 15.76
CA VAL A 104 -11.66 -14.53 14.40
C VAL A 104 -13.02 -14.59 13.72
N ALA A 105 -13.45 -13.44 13.21
CA ALA A 105 -14.73 -13.30 12.55
C ALA A 105 -14.59 -12.70 11.16
N HIS A 106 -15.33 -13.25 10.20
CA HIS A 106 -15.31 -12.84 8.80
C HIS A 106 -16.70 -12.52 8.27
N ARG A 107 -16.80 -11.45 7.48
CA ARG A 107 -18.02 -11.07 6.75
C ARG A 107 -17.68 -10.14 5.59
N ASP A 108 -18.14 -10.47 4.38
CA ASP A 108 -17.91 -9.67 3.17
C ASP A 108 -16.40 -9.37 2.95
N GLY A 109 -15.54 -10.34 3.29
CA GLY A 109 -14.08 -10.22 3.27
C GLY A 109 -13.46 -9.31 4.34
N ASN A 110 -14.28 -8.65 5.17
CA ASN A 110 -13.79 -7.98 6.37
C ASN A 110 -13.36 -9.01 7.42
N GLY A 111 -12.38 -8.64 8.24
CA GLY A 111 -11.91 -9.44 9.36
C GLY A 111 -12.00 -8.66 10.66
N ILE A 112 -12.51 -9.28 11.71
CA ILE A 112 -12.40 -8.80 13.09
C ILE A 112 -11.73 -9.91 13.90
N ARG A 113 -10.69 -9.56 14.63
CA ARG A 113 -10.01 -10.42 15.60
C ARG A 113 -10.15 -9.82 16.99
N ILE A 114 -10.65 -10.59 17.93
CA ILE A 114 -10.83 -10.18 19.33
C ILE A 114 -9.99 -11.10 20.20
N MET A 115 -9.20 -10.53 21.10
CA MET A 115 -8.35 -11.28 22.02
C MET A 115 -8.69 -10.86 23.45
N THR A 116 -8.91 -11.83 24.32
CA THR A 116 -9.15 -11.62 25.74
C THR A 116 -8.50 -12.76 26.53
N SER A 117 -8.04 -12.49 27.75
CA SER A 117 -7.36 -13.46 28.62
C SER A 117 -7.85 -13.28 30.04
N ASP A 118 -7.81 -14.33 30.85
CA ASP A 118 -8.12 -14.22 32.27
C ASP A 118 -6.99 -13.59 33.09
N ASP A 119 -5.77 -13.60 32.56
CA ASP A 119 -4.57 -13.02 33.18
C ASP A 119 -4.55 -11.48 33.13
N THR A 120 -5.43 -10.88 32.32
CA THR A 120 -5.54 -9.43 32.15
C THR A 120 -6.98 -8.98 31.90
N PRO A 121 -7.40 -7.80 32.37
CA PRO A 121 -8.70 -7.26 31.98
C PRO A 121 -8.74 -6.78 30.52
N ALA A 122 -7.63 -6.80 29.78
CA ALA A 122 -7.57 -6.27 28.43
C ALA A 122 -8.43 -7.07 27.43
N VAL A 123 -9.14 -6.35 26.57
CA VAL A 123 -9.79 -6.86 25.37
C VAL A 123 -9.23 -6.09 24.17
N ALA A 124 -8.50 -6.81 23.33
CA ALA A 124 -7.90 -6.24 22.12
C ALA A 124 -8.78 -6.55 20.90
N PHE A 125 -9.07 -5.53 20.12
CA PHE A 125 -9.81 -5.59 18.87
C PHE A 125 -8.87 -5.22 17.74
N ARG A 126 -8.73 -6.10 16.76
CA ARG A 126 -8.07 -5.82 15.49
C ARG A 126 -9.07 -5.99 14.38
N ALA A 127 -9.14 -5.05 13.46
CA ALA A 127 -10.11 -5.12 12.39
C ALA A 127 -9.53 -4.58 11.09
N GLN A 128 -9.96 -5.18 9.99
CA GLN A 128 -9.53 -4.79 8.66
C GLN A 128 -10.61 -5.06 7.60
N THR A 129 -10.63 -4.22 6.56
CA THR A 129 -11.39 -4.48 5.34
C THR A 129 -10.56 -5.35 4.37
N PRO A 130 -11.17 -5.89 3.30
CA PRO A 130 -10.43 -6.42 2.16
C PRO A 130 -9.44 -5.40 1.59
N ALA A 131 -8.36 -5.90 1.00
CA ALA A 131 -7.42 -5.09 0.24
C ALA A 131 -7.92 -4.91 -1.20
N LEU A 132 -8.32 -3.69 -1.56
CA LEU A 132 -8.85 -3.34 -2.88
C LEU A 132 -7.86 -2.48 -3.67
N ALA A 133 -7.73 -2.78 -4.97
CA ALA A 133 -7.01 -1.90 -5.89
C ALA A 133 -7.89 -0.70 -6.21
N LEU A 134 -7.42 0.51 -5.89
CA LEU A 134 -8.19 1.74 -6.15
C LEU A 134 -8.00 2.26 -7.58
N CYS A 135 -6.91 1.88 -8.24
CA CYS A 135 -6.64 2.24 -9.62
C CYS A 135 -6.41 0.99 -10.45
N PRO A 136 -6.88 0.96 -11.71
CA PRO A 136 -6.46 -0.08 -12.64
C PRO A 136 -4.94 -0.03 -12.84
N PRO A 137 -4.31 -1.14 -13.24
CA PRO A 137 -2.92 -1.13 -13.67
C PRO A 137 -2.77 -0.11 -14.79
N GLN A 138 -1.95 0.93 -14.58
CA GLN A 138 -1.67 1.88 -15.64
C GLN A 138 -0.69 1.24 -16.63
N PRO A 139 -1.00 1.19 -17.94
CA PRO A 139 -0.01 0.81 -18.92
C PRO A 139 1.19 1.76 -18.85
N VAL A 140 2.38 1.25 -19.17
CA VAL A 140 3.57 2.08 -19.27
C VAL A 140 3.35 3.06 -20.42
N GLN A 141 2.98 4.30 -20.09
CA GLN A 141 2.87 5.35 -21.09
C GLN A 141 4.29 5.76 -21.47
N GLN A 142 4.69 5.44 -22.70
CA GLN A 142 5.93 5.98 -23.27
C GLN A 142 5.70 7.47 -23.50
N SER A 143 6.42 8.31 -22.77
CA SER A 143 6.43 9.75 -23.02
C SER A 143 7.01 10.03 -24.40
N GLU A 144 6.54 11.09 -25.05
CA GLU A 144 7.19 11.61 -26.25
C GLU A 144 8.64 12.02 -25.95
N PRO A 145 9.55 11.86 -26.93
CA PRO A 145 10.93 12.25 -26.76
C PRO A 145 11.08 13.76 -26.59
N VAL A 146 11.94 14.18 -25.66
CA VAL A 146 12.30 15.60 -25.47
C VAL A 146 13.07 16.13 -26.68
N ARG A 147 13.83 15.26 -27.35
CA ARG A 147 14.57 15.54 -28.58
C ARG A 147 14.42 14.38 -29.56
N THR A 148 14.23 14.74 -30.81
CA THR A 148 14.27 13.85 -31.98
C THR A 148 15.50 14.21 -32.83
N PRO A 149 15.89 13.37 -33.80
CA PRO A 149 16.98 13.71 -34.73
C PRO A 149 16.81 15.07 -35.41
N GLU A 150 15.56 15.49 -35.67
CA GLU A 150 15.22 16.74 -36.36
C GLU A 150 15.23 17.97 -35.43
N THR A 151 15.20 17.77 -34.12
CA THR A 151 15.04 18.86 -33.12
C THR A 151 16.28 19.04 -32.25
N ILE A 152 17.37 18.32 -32.55
CA ILE A 152 18.65 18.46 -31.84
C ILE A 152 19.20 19.87 -32.07
N THR A 153 19.70 20.49 -31.00
CA THR A 153 20.41 21.78 -31.10
C THR A 153 21.72 21.62 -31.88
N PRO A 154 22.09 22.53 -32.80
CA PRO A 154 23.41 22.51 -33.45
C PRO A 154 24.55 22.42 -32.43
N GLY A 155 25.54 21.56 -32.70
CA GLY A 155 26.64 21.28 -31.76
C GLY A 155 26.30 20.25 -30.67
N TYR A 156 25.08 19.70 -30.66
CA TYR A 156 24.68 18.59 -29.79
C TYR A 156 24.41 17.32 -30.60
N VAL A 157 24.36 16.19 -29.90
CA VAL A 157 23.93 14.88 -30.40
C VAL A 157 22.85 14.30 -29.50
N LEU A 158 22.01 13.41 -30.02
CA LEU A 158 21.06 12.67 -29.17
C LEU A 158 21.82 11.87 -28.12
N CYS A 159 21.27 11.81 -26.91
CA CYS A 159 21.88 11.03 -25.85
C CYS A 159 21.82 9.53 -26.19
N TYR A 160 22.98 8.89 -26.34
CA TYR A 160 23.09 7.45 -26.64
C TYR A 160 22.35 6.52 -25.67
N GLU A 161 22.10 6.97 -24.43
CA GLU A 161 21.49 6.14 -23.38
C GLU A 161 19.97 6.13 -23.46
N CYS A 162 19.36 7.27 -23.81
CA CYS A 162 17.91 7.44 -23.79
C CYS A 162 17.32 7.79 -25.16
N ASP A 163 18.15 7.89 -26.20
CA ASP A 163 17.76 8.22 -27.58
C ASP A 163 16.80 9.41 -27.67
N GLY A 164 17.15 10.51 -27.01
CA GLY A 164 16.32 11.71 -27.02
C GLY A 164 15.14 11.73 -26.05
N LEU A 165 14.81 10.61 -25.39
CA LEU A 165 13.69 10.55 -24.46
C LEU A 165 13.86 11.48 -23.24
N GLY A 166 15.08 11.62 -22.72
CA GLY A 166 15.36 12.38 -21.50
C GLY A 166 14.96 11.65 -20.20
N TRP A 167 14.09 10.65 -20.25
CA TRP A 167 13.71 9.81 -19.11
C TRP A 167 14.72 8.69 -18.86
N CYS A 168 14.76 8.17 -17.64
CA CYS A 168 15.61 7.03 -17.31
C CYS A 168 15.12 5.76 -18.03
N PRO A 169 15.91 5.15 -18.93
CA PRO A 169 15.52 3.95 -19.68
C PRO A 169 15.25 2.76 -18.75
N GLY A 170 16.06 2.55 -17.70
CA GLY A 170 15.90 1.41 -16.80
C GLY A 170 14.60 1.40 -15.98
N CYS A 171 13.90 2.53 -15.84
CA CYS A 171 12.57 2.57 -15.22
C CYS A 171 11.47 3.17 -16.11
N GLY A 172 11.79 3.52 -17.36
CA GLY A 172 10.88 4.27 -18.23
C GLY A 172 10.31 5.53 -17.56
N GLY A 173 11.12 6.27 -16.80
CA GLY A 173 10.68 7.49 -16.11
C GLY A 173 9.88 7.31 -14.81
N ARG A 174 9.64 6.08 -14.33
CA ARG A 174 8.84 5.86 -13.10
C ARG A 174 9.60 6.16 -11.81
N GLY A 175 10.93 6.10 -11.84
CA GLY A 175 11.81 6.21 -10.66
C GLY A 175 11.90 4.93 -9.83
N TRP A 176 11.16 3.89 -10.20
CA TRP A 176 11.15 2.58 -9.55
C TRP A 176 10.98 1.47 -10.59
N VAL A 177 11.37 0.25 -10.22
CA VAL A 177 11.23 -0.97 -11.05
C VAL A 177 10.47 -2.03 -10.26
N LEU A 178 9.78 -2.93 -10.96
CA LEU A 178 9.16 -4.11 -10.35
C LEU A 178 10.23 -5.20 -10.19
N GLY A 179 10.57 -5.52 -8.95
CA GLY A 179 11.32 -6.74 -8.63
C GLY A 179 10.36 -7.93 -8.51
N GLN A 180 10.85 -9.16 -8.64
CA GLN A 180 10.02 -10.34 -8.35
C GLN A 180 9.66 -10.41 -6.84
N PRO A 181 8.41 -10.73 -6.44
CA PRO A 181 7.19 -10.96 -7.23
C PRO A 181 6.31 -9.69 -7.26
N HIS A 182 6.68 -8.72 -8.10
CA HIS A 182 6.03 -7.41 -8.30
C HIS A 182 6.16 -6.39 -7.15
N ARG A 183 7.21 -6.45 -6.33
CA ARG A 183 7.48 -5.38 -5.35
C ARG A 183 8.18 -4.19 -6.01
N ARG A 184 7.72 -2.98 -5.70
CA ARG A 184 8.43 -1.75 -6.09
C ARG A 184 9.76 -1.65 -5.36
N SER A 185 10.83 -1.47 -6.13
CA SER A 185 12.16 -1.10 -5.63
C SER A 185 12.63 0.18 -6.32
N ARG A 186 13.46 0.97 -5.63
CA ARG A 186 14.03 2.18 -6.23
C ARG A 186 14.82 1.79 -7.48
N CYS A 187 14.65 2.54 -8.57
CA CYS A 187 15.46 2.33 -9.76
C CYS A 187 16.93 2.62 -9.40
N ARG A 188 17.82 1.66 -9.64
CA ARG A 188 19.25 1.80 -9.30
C ARG A 188 19.97 2.79 -10.21
N GLU A 189 19.49 2.95 -11.43
CA GLU A 189 20.07 3.81 -12.46
C GLU A 189 19.80 5.29 -12.15
N CYS A 190 18.52 5.70 -12.05
CA CYS A 190 18.17 7.10 -11.75
C CYS A 190 18.02 7.40 -10.25
N ARG A 191 18.04 6.40 -9.35
CA ARG A 191 17.83 6.60 -7.91
C ARG A 191 16.60 7.46 -7.59
N THR A 192 15.49 7.20 -8.28
CA THR A 192 14.20 7.92 -8.17
C THR A 192 14.15 9.31 -8.79
N THR A 193 15.20 9.82 -9.44
CA THR A 193 15.16 11.14 -10.11
C THR A 193 14.33 11.14 -11.39
N LYS A 194 13.99 9.96 -11.94
CA LYS A 194 13.15 9.74 -13.14
C LYS A 194 13.75 10.19 -14.47
N VAL A 195 14.79 11.01 -14.46
CA VAL A 195 15.50 11.46 -15.67
C VAL A 195 16.69 10.55 -16.01
N CYS A 196 17.09 10.54 -17.28
CA CYS A 196 18.29 9.84 -17.74
C CYS A 196 19.51 10.36 -16.97
N ALA A 197 20.31 9.45 -16.40
CA ALA A 197 21.48 9.84 -15.61
C ALA A 197 22.57 10.50 -16.46
N ILE A 198 22.56 10.27 -17.77
CA ILE A 198 23.56 10.77 -18.72
C ILE A 198 23.23 12.18 -19.18
N CYS A 199 22.07 12.41 -19.80
CA CYS A 199 21.66 13.74 -20.29
C CYS A 199 20.89 14.58 -19.27
N ARG A 200 20.57 14.02 -18.09
CA ARG A 200 19.84 14.69 -17.00
C ARG A 200 18.47 15.25 -17.39
N GLY A 201 17.84 14.69 -18.42
CA GLY A 201 16.52 15.14 -18.89
C GLY A 201 16.55 15.85 -20.24
N GLU A 202 17.71 16.31 -20.70
CA GLU A 202 17.81 17.14 -21.90
C GLU A 202 17.59 16.39 -23.21
N GLY A 203 17.69 15.05 -23.20
CA GLY A 203 17.62 14.21 -24.41
C GLY A 203 18.83 14.33 -25.34
N GLN A 204 19.72 15.28 -25.10
CA GLN A 204 20.90 15.57 -25.92
C GLN A 204 22.17 15.80 -25.09
N LEU A 205 23.33 15.71 -25.73
CA LEU A 205 24.66 15.96 -25.15
C LEU A 205 25.47 16.88 -26.04
N HIS A 206 26.26 17.79 -25.45
CA HIS A 206 27.11 18.69 -26.22
C HIS A 206 28.29 17.92 -26.82
N ALA A 207 28.48 17.98 -28.14
CA ALA A 207 29.45 17.16 -28.86
C ALA A 207 30.89 17.38 -28.37
N SER A 208 31.29 18.62 -28.13
CA SER A 208 32.66 18.92 -27.64
C SER A 208 32.89 18.53 -26.17
N GLY A 209 31.83 18.27 -25.41
CA GLY A 209 31.89 17.85 -24.02
C GLY A 209 32.01 16.34 -23.83
N LEU A 210 32.01 15.55 -24.91
CA LEU A 210 32.01 14.09 -24.85
C LEU A 210 33.39 13.54 -24.49
N SER A 211 33.42 12.64 -23.51
CA SER A 211 34.61 11.85 -23.19
C SER A 211 34.94 10.86 -24.31
N ALA A 212 36.19 10.36 -24.33
CA ALA A 212 36.62 9.36 -25.32
C ALA A 212 35.74 8.09 -25.32
N TYR A 213 35.29 7.66 -24.14
CA TYR A 213 34.36 6.54 -24.00
C TYR A 213 33.00 6.84 -24.67
N GLN A 214 32.45 8.03 -24.42
CA GLN A 214 31.14 8.42 -24.97
C GLN A 214 31.18 8.61 -26.50
N LEU A 215 32.31 9.07 -27.05
CA LEU A 215 32.50 9.18 -28.49
C LEU A 215 32.39 7.83 -29.21
N GLY A 216 32.68 6.71 -28.54
CA GLY A 216 32.50 5.37 -29.09
C GLY A 216 31.06 5.03 -29.49
N TYR A 217 30.06 5.76 -28.97
CA TYR A 217 28.65 5.60 -29.33
C TYR A 217 28.24 6.41 -30.56
N TYR A 218 29.10 7.28 -31.08
CA TYR A 218 28.79 8.18 -32.20
C TYR A 218 29.82 8.03 -33.33
N PRO A 219 29.74 6.94 -34.12
CA PRO A 219 30.63 6.77 -35.27
C PRO A 219 30.44 7.92 -36.27
N GLY A 220 31.54 8.60 -36.62
CA GLY A 220 31.54 9.76 -37.52
C GLY A 220 31.49 11.12 -36.83
N LEU A 221 31.47 11.17 -35.50
CA LEU A 221 31.64 12.41 -34.73
C LEU A 221 33.14 12.71 -34.54
N ASP A 222 33.79 13.24 -35.58
CA ASP A 222 35.21 13.57 -35.52
C ASP A 222 35.49 14.76 -34.60
N ARG A 223 36.60 14.69 -33.86
CA ARG A 223 37.11 15.82 -33.06
C ARG A 223 37.68 16.87 -34.01
N HIS A 224 36.88 17.88 -34.35
CA HIS A 224 37.39 19.13 -34.90
C HIS A 224 38.10 19.95 -33.82
#